data_AF-A0A6M3K918-F1
#
_entry.id   AF-A0A6M3K918-F1
#
_cell.length_a   1.000
_cell.length_b   1.000
_cell.length_c   1.000
_cell.angle_alpha   90.00
_cell.angle_beta   90.00
_cell.angle_gamma   90.00
#
_symmetry.space_group_name_H-M   'P 1'
#
loop_
_entity.id
_entity.type
_entity.pdbx_description
1 polymer ?
#
loop_
_entity_poly.entity_id
_entity_poly.type
_entity_poly.pdbx_seq_one_letter_code
_entity_poly.pdbx_strand_id
1 'polypeptide(L)'
;MTTSTKVAIRNAMRLDLSDPGASGELFTNDKLDRAFDRALSDYSRFLPRHMIYETTLEEFTVTDEAFTAGAAALTWVSLANKPIKWASEAVVDAASAAMTRGTDYYMDYANGKITHKSGGSIANDEACTISYELDPLVINISNLTTFIRLDSVEYPVGSVPQKILSSMLWGDLLWLTSGDSDQTRMAESRHARVYYLGQHVVPAENDTDGTYPGFIENSIILAANAYALFEKALAVEHQSVTDLATIRTLLGTTISHTALDTALTNAKKYLDNNTTADAAGLLADITTDVAGLRTAILASYTAMIKYLENNTNEDAAGKLAQITTDIAALRTAIDTAYDNAKKYLDNNTTEDAAGLLGDITTQIAPLRTAVTTAVDAANAALDVVVADTTGDLAKAAAIDATGFINVDVTPSAKNILKAGQLLLNTNNIGQNVAENHSDMARAAVAAGEAQSQERRDLIAVANARINSALGYFQEANTRLAALQSYIDHAGQFVNIAQTFVAEANGRTNVIGTYINESGQYVNIANSFANEAASRIDLLRTYIQQSQQYIEIVNGFLGEAQARLGDIDRYLAEAEQYSTEIMLSLELSDRYRSQAIEYRTEAWSIWRDKAQYIGEYSTSSRLQMAQSV
;
A
#
# COMPACT_ATOMS: atom_id res chain seq x y z
N MET A 1 88.11 18.21 -25.48
CA MET A 1 87.12 17.51 -24.63
C MET A 1 86.10 16.91 -25.59
N THR A 2 85.99 15.58 -25.60
CA THR A 2 84.93 14.86 -26.31
C THR A 2 83.59 15.19 -25.65
N THR A 3 82.52 15.23 -26.42
CA THR A 3 81.16 15.39 -25.87
C THR A 3 80.69 14.07 -25.29
N SER A 4 79.78 14.11 -24.31
CA SER A 4 79.22 12.90 -23.74
C SER A 4 78.23 12.23 -24.70
N THR A 5 78.08 10.91 -24.57
CA THR A 5 77.04 10.16 -25.30
C THR A 5 75.65 10.56 -24.81
N LYS A 6 74.62 10.30 -25.61
CA LYS A 6 73.23 10.62 -25.23
C LYS A 6 72.81 9.94 -23.92
N VAL A 7 73.27 8.71 -23.68
CA VAL A 7 73.04 7.97 -22.43
C VAL A 7 73.68 8.67 -21.23
N ALA A 8 74.93 9.14 -21.35
CA ALA A 8 75.63 9.85 -20.28
C ALA A 8 74.93 11.18 -19.94
N ILE A 9 74.46 11.90 -20.97
CA ILE A 9 73.68 13.13 -20.81
C ILE A 9 72.38 12.87 -20.06
N ARG A 10 71.61 11.83 -20.41
CA ARG A 10 70.38 11.48 -19.66
C ARG A 10 70.68 11.17 -18.19
N ASN A 11 71.76 10.45 -17.91
CA ASN A 11 72.15 10.12 -16.54
C ASN A 11 72.51 11.38 -15.74
N ALA A 12 73.19 12.35 -16.36
CA ALA A 12 73.46 13.64 -15.75
C ALA A 12 72.16 14.43 -15.50
N MET A 13 71.27 14.51 -16.49
CA MET A 13 69.95 15.14 -16.35
C MET A 13 69.14 14.52 -15.21
N ARG A 14 69.10 13.17 -15.13
CA ARG A 14 68.40 12.46 -14.04
C ARG A 14 68.97 12.75 -12.66
N LEU A 15 70.29 12.85 -12.56
CA LEU A 15 70.96 13.18 -11.32
C LEU A 15 70.53 14.59 -10.86
N ASP A 16 70.57 15.57 -11.75
CA ASP A 16 70.17 16.95 -11.46
C ASP A 16 68.67 17.07 -11.11
N LEU A 17 67.83 16.31 -11.83
CA LEU A 17 66.38 16.26 -11.60
C LEU A 17 65.99 15.43 -10.37
N SER A 18 66.96 14.85 -9.65
CA SER A 18 66.72 13.97 -8.51
C SER A 18 65.78 12.78 -8.83
N ASP A 19 65.91 12.21 -10.04
CA ASP A 19 65.19 11.01 -10.50
C ASP A 19 66.17 9.83 -10.70
N PRO A 20 66.79 9.31 -9.62
CA PRO A 20 67.83 8.31 -9.71
C PRO A 20 67.24 6.94 -10.09
N GLY A 21 67.32 6.58 -11.38
CA GLY A 21 66.91 5.25 -11.87
C GLY A 21 67.25 5.04 -13.35
N ALA A 22 67.53 3.79 -13.74
CA ALA A 22 67.90 3.47 -15.14
C ALA A 22 66.77 3.80 -16.15
N SER A 23 65.51 3.80 -15.70
CA SER A 23 64.33 4.18 -16.48
C SER A 23 63.62 5.47 -16.01
N GLY A 24 63.95 6.00 -14.82
CA GLY A 24 63.30 7.15 -14.17
C GLY A 24 61.81 6.90 -13.84
N GLU A 25 61.39 7.10 -12.59
CA GLU A 25 59.96 7.02 -12.25
C GLU A 25 59.23 8.32 -12.64
N LEU A 26 59.97 9.44 -12.72
CA LEU A 26 59.41 10.76 -12.98
C LEU A 26 59.59 11.21 -14.44
N PHE A 27 60.74 10.88 -15.06
CA PHE A 27 61.11 11.30 -16.41
C PHE A 27 61.54 10.12 -17.29
N THR A 28 60.70 9.81 -18.28
CA THR A 28 60.99 8.80 -19.31
C THR A 28 62.12 9.27 -20.24
N ASN A 29 62.89 8.33 -20.82
CA ASN A 29 63.96 8.64 -21.79
C ASN A 29 63.49 9.56 -22.92
N ASP A 30 62.32 9.29 -23.52
CA ASP A 30 61.80 10.10 -24.63
C ASP A 30 61.53 11.56 -24.24
N LYS A 31 61.18 11.82 -22.97
CA LYS A 31 60.97 13.17 -22.45
C LYS A 31 62.29 13.91 -22.30
N LEU A 32 63.28 13.23 -21.71
CA LEU A 32 64.63 13.78 -21.55
C LEU A 32 65.25 14.06 -22.92
N ASP A 33 65.06 13.16 -23.89
CA ASP A 33 65.54 13.32 -25.27
C ASP A 33 64.89 14.52 -25.95
N ARG A 34 63.56 14.67 -25.89
CA ARG A 34 62.89 15.86 -26.43
C ARG A 34 63.32 17.15 -25.75
N ALA A 35 63.52 17.11 -24.43
CA ALA A 35 63.96 18.27 -23.67
C ALA A 35 65.39 18.68 -24.05
N PHE A 36 66.27 17.71 -24.26
CA PHE A 36 67.62 17.91 -24.76
C PHE A 36 67.62 18.48 -26.19
N ASP A 37 66.82 17.91 -27.09
CA ASP A 37 66.72 18.37 -28.49
C ASP A 37 66.24 19.84 -28.55
N ARG A 38 65.29 20.22 -27.69
CA ARG A 38 64.83 21.61 -27.54
C ARG A 38 65.92 22.52 -26.99
N ALA A 39 66.62 22.10 -25.95
CA ALA A 39 67.74 22.84 -25.39
C ALA A 39 68.84 23.07 -26.44
N LEU A 40 69.19 22.05 -27.21
CA LEU A 40 70.19 22.13 -28.25
C LEU A 40 69.74 22.99 -29.44
N SER A 41 68.46 22.92 -29.81
CA SER A 41 67.85 23.81 -30.80
C SER A 41 67.97 25.28 -30.37
N ASP A 42 67.67 25.59 -29.11
CA ASP A 42 67.79 26.96 -28.61
C ASP A 42 69.25 27.40 -28.52
N TYR A 43 70.14 26.55 -28.00
CA TYR A 43 71.56 26.83 -28.02
C TYR A 43 72.05 27.17 -29.43
N SER A 44 71.63 26.38 -30.43
CA SER A 44 71.99 26.60 -31.83
C SER A 44 71.47 27.93 -32.40
N ARG A 45 70.41 28.52 -31.82
CA ARG A 45 69.96 29.87 -32.18
C ARG A 45 70.87 30.97 -31.59
N PHE A 46 71.47 30.73 -30.43
CA PHE A 46 72.43 31.66 -29.81
C PHE A 46 73.82 31.56 -30.44
N LEU A 47 74.30 30.34 -30.64
CA LEU A 47 75.61 30.02 -31.21
C LEU A 47 75.45 28.95 -32.29
N PRO A 48 75.00 29.33 -33.49
CA PRO A 48 74.89 28.40 -34.60
C PRO A 48 76.26 27.94 -35.10
N ARG A 49 76.29 26.76 -35.73
CA ARG A 49 77.49 26.26 -36.40
C ARG A 49 77.58 26.85 -37.81
N HIS A 50 78.75 27.34 -38.20
CA HIS A 50 78.99 27.70 -39.60
C HIS A 50 79.18 26.42 -40.42
N MET A 51 78.36 26.27 -41.45
CA MET A 51 78.32 25.12 -42.35
C MET A 51 78.46 25.59 -43.79
N ILE A 52 78.98 24.70 -44.63
CA ILE A 52 79.13 24.94 -46.05
C ILE A 52 78.36 23.84 -46.76
N TYR A 53 77.44 24.24 -47.62
CA TYR A 53 76.81 23.36 -48.58
C TYR A 53 77.36 23.69 -49.96
N GLU A 54 78.06 22.74 -50.55
CA GLU A 54 78.55 22.83 -51.92
C GLU A 54 77.66 21.98 -52.80
N THR A 55 77.13 22.59 -53.86
CA THR A 55 76.33 21.90 -54.85
C THR A 55 76.85 22.22 -56.25
N THR A 56 76.84 21.21 -57.12
CA THR A 56 77.08 21.39 -58.55
C THR A 56 75.74 21.74 -59.18
N LEU A 57 75.71 22.83 -59.95
CA LEU A 57 74.54 23.18 -60.76
C LEU A 57 74.56 22.27 -61.98
N GLU A 58 74.05 21.06 -61.78
CA GLU A 58 73.87 20.07 -62.83
C GLU A 58 72.70 20.48 -63.74
N GLU A 59 72.71 19.91 -64.95
CA GLU A 59 71.80 20.13 -66.09
C GLU A 59 70.50 20.88 -65.73
N PHE A 60 70.34 22.10 -66.25
CA PHE A 60 69.11 22.87 -66.01
C PHE A 60 67.92 22.29 -66.78
N THR A 61 68.13 21.29 -67.63
CA THR A 61 67.08 20.63 -68.40
C THR A 61 66.81 19.26 -67.81
N VAL A 62 65.62 19.07 -67.25
CA VAL A 62 65.13 17.75 -66.82
C VAL A 62 64.33 17.16 -67.98
N THR A 63 64.70 15.96 -68.43
CA THR A 63 64.00 15.25 -69.51
C THR A 63 63.27 14.03 -68.96
N ASP A 64 62.03 13.85 -69.42
CA ASP A 64 61.18 12.69 -69.17
C ASP A 64 61.09 12.24 -67.69
N GLU A 65 60.97 13.19 -66.76
CA GLU A 65 60.73 12.87 -65.36
C GLU A 65 59.36 12.22 -65.22
N ALA A 66 59.33 10.98 -64.70
CA ALA A 66 58.10 10.25 -64.48
C ALA A 66 57.38 10.76 -63.22
N PHE A 67 56.07 10.99 -63.31
CA PHE A 67 55.20 11.22 -62.17
C PHE A 67 53.87 10.47 -62.35
N THR A 68 53.19 10.18 -61.25
CA THR A 68 51.85 9.58 -61.27
C THR A 68 50.85 10.65 -60.85
N ALA A 69 49.83 10.91 -61.67
CA ALA A 69 48.76 11.84 -61.32
C ALA A 69 48.08 11.42 -60.01
N GLY A 70 47.58 12.37 -59.22
CA GLY A 70 47.00 12.04 -57.92
C GLY A 70 45.73 11.20 -58.04
N ALA A 71 45.38 10.48 -56.97
CA ALA A 71 44.19 9.61 -56.91
C ALA A 71 42.86 10.35 -57.14
N ALA A 72 42.86 11.67 -57.03
CA ALA A 72 41.74 12.54 -57.40
C ALA A 72 42.26 13.84 -58.04
N ALA A 73 41.45 14.43 -58.93
CA ALA A 73 41.74 15.74 -59.51
C ALA A 73 42.05 16.80 -58.43
N LEU A 74 42.95 17.73 -58.74
CA LEU A 74 43.46 18.76 -57.82
C LEU A 74 44.27 18.22 -56.63
N THR A 75 44.65 16.94 -56.63
CA THR A 75 45.64 16.40 -55.69
C THR A 75 47.04 16.70 -56.21
N TRP A 76 47.85 17.41 -55.44
CA TRP A 76 49.21 17.81 -55.81
C TRP A 76 50.21 16.66 -55.67
N VAL A 77 51.05 16.50 -56.69
CA VAL A 77 52.14 15.53 -56.76
C VAL A 77 53.45 16.30 -56.79
N SER A 78 54.41 15.91 -55.96
CA SER A 78 55.74 16.53 -55.93
C SER A 78 56.64 15.91 -57.00
N LEU A 79 57.30 16.75 -57.77
CA LEU A 79 58.40 16.39 -58.66
C LEU A 79 59.71 16.33 -57.87
N ALA A 80 60.68 15.60 -58.40
CA ALA A 80 61.99 15.39 -57.81
C ALA A 80 62.84 16.67 -57.82
N ASN A 81 62.72 17.49 -58.87
CA ASN A 81 63.51 18.70 -59.02
C ASN A 81 62.65 19.96 -58.90
N LYS A 82 63.21 20.96 -58.22
CA LYS A 82 62.59 22.27 -58.02
C LYS A 82 63.68 23.33 -57.76
N PRO A 83 63.42 24.62 -58.00
CA PRO A 83 62.21 25.15 -58.61
C PRO A 83 62.27 25.10 -60.14
N ILE A 84 61.08 25.05 -60.75
CA ILE A 84 60.90 24.92 -62.19
C ILE A 84 60.76 26.31 -62.78
N LYS A 85 61.46 26.58 -63.89
CA LYS A 85 61.36 27.86 -64.61
C LYS A 85 59.93 28.05 -65.11
N TRP A 86 59.40 29.26 -64.96
CA TRP A 86 58.03 29.56 -65.39
C TRP A 86 57.80 29.20 -66.85
N ALA A 87 56.77 28.39 -67.09
CA ALA A 87 56.32 27.95 -68.41
C ALA A 87 57.38 27.21 -69.25
N SER A 88 58.35 26.54 -68.62
CA SER A 88 59.33 25.70 -69.31
C SER A 88 58.88 24.26 -69.53
N GLU A 89 57.75 23.86 -68.95
CA GLU A 89 57.35 22.47 -68.89
C GLU A 89 56.63 21.96 -70.14
N ALA A 90 56.88 20.70 -70.47
CA ALA A 90 56.20 19.90 -71.48
C ALA A 90 55.77 18.57 -70.84
N VAL A 91 54.46 18.40 -70.65
CA VAL A 91 53.88 17.19 -70.04
C VAL A 91 53.32 16.29 -71.14
N VAL A 92 53.61 14.99 -71.07
CA VAL A 92 52.98 13.97 -71.90
C VAL A 92 52.32 12.89 -71.05
N ASP A 93 51.18 12.41 -71.50
CA ASP A 93 50.42 11.33 -70.83
C ASP A 93 51.04 9.94 -71.11
N ALA A 94 50.39 8.88 -70.61
CA ALA A 94 50.85 7.50 -70.83
C ALA A 94 50.88 7.09 -72.32
N ALA A 95 50.11 7.78 -73.17
CA ALA A 95 50.04 7.58 -74.61
C ALA A 95 50.99 8.51 -75.40
N SER A 96 51.87 9.25 -74.70
CA SER A 96 52.77 10.25 -75.29
C SER A 96 52.03 11.41 -75.98
N ALA A 97 50.77 11.69 -75.63
CA ALA A 97 50.06 12.86 -76.11
C ALA A 97 50.44 14.09 -75.27
N ALA A 98 50.66 15.23 -75.93
CA ALA A 98 51.03 16.48 -75.26
C ALA A 98 49.85 17.09 -74.48
N MET A 99 50.07 17.37 -73.20
CA MET A 99 49.08 17.95 -72.30
C MET A 99 49.23 19.48 -72.24
N THR A 100 48.12 20.20 -72.07
CA THR A 100 48.10 21.67 -72.07
C THR A 100 47.87 22.24 -70.67
N ARG A 101 48.79 23.11 -70.20
CA ARG A 101 48.63 23.83 -68.92
C ARG A 101 47.33 24.63 -68.87
N GLY A 102 46.59 24.52 -67.77
CA GLY A 102 45.31 25.20 -67.53
C GLY A 102 44.09 24.46 -68.10
N THR A 103 44.30 23.55 -69.05
CA THR A 103 43.27 22.66 -69.60
C THR A 103 43.35 21.28 -68.97
N ASP A 104 44.53 20.67 -68.93
CA ASP A 104 44.72 19.30 -68.47
C ASP A 104 45.36 19.25 -67.07
N TYR A 105 46.23 20.21 -66.74
CA TYR A 105 46.94 20.26 -65.46
C TYR A 105 47.18 21.70 -64.96
N TYR A 106 47.53 21.83 -63.69
CA TYR A 106 48.07 23.03 -63.06
C TYR A 106 49.48 22.77 -62.53
N MET A 107 50.29 23.83 -62.47
CA MET A 107 51.69 23.76 -62.09
C MET A 107 52.00 24.77 -60.97
N ASP A 108 52.69 24.30 -59.93
CA ASP A 108 53.33 25.11 -58.89
C ASP A 108 54.84 25.07 -59.12
N TYR A 109 55.32 26.09 -59.83
CA TYR A 109 56.70 26.22 -60.26
C TYR A 109 57.70 26.35 -59.11
N ALA A 110 57.31 27.02 -58.03
CA ALA A 110 58.19 27.23 -56.89
C ALA A 110 58.41 25.92 -56.14
N ASN A 111 57.32 25.20 -55.82
CA ASN A 111 57.43 23.97 -55.05
C ASN A 111 57.72 22.72 -55.89
N GLY A 112 57.79 22.86 -57.22
CA GLY A 112 57.94 21.74 -58.14
C GLY A 112 56.78 20.75 -58.00
N LYS A 113 55.54 21.23 -57.98
CA LYS A 113 54.36 20.37 -57.87
C LYS A 113 53.46 20.49 -59.09
N ILE A 114 52.84 19.38 -59.45
CA ILE A 114 51.87 19.29 -60.55
C ILE A 114 50.58 18.66 -60.05
N THR A 115 49.45 19.06 -60.62
CA THR A 115 48.16 18.41 -60.37
C THR A 115 47.32 18.40 -61.63
N HIS A 116 46.57 17.31 -61.90
CA HIS A 116 45.65 17.28 -63.02
C HIS A 116 44.34 18.00 -62.69
N LYS A 117 43.74 18.59 -63.71
CA LYS A 117 42.49 19.32 -63.62
C LYS A 117 41.30 18.38 -63.75
N SER A 118 40.26 18.60 -62.95
CA SER A 118 39.00 17.88 -63.10
C SER A 118 38.39 18.16 -64.49
N GLY A 119 38.12 17.10 -65.26
CA GLY A 119 37.64 17.19 -66.64
C GLY A 119 38.74 17.44 -67.69
N GLY A 120 40.02 17.43 -67.30
CA GLY A 120 41.16 17.39 -68.22
C GLY A 120 41.41 15.99 -68.80
N SER A 121 42.39 15.88 -69.69
CA SER A 121 42.70 14.63 -70.40
C SER A 121 43.52 13.62 -69.58
N ILE A 122 44.16 14.06 -68.49
CA ILE A 122 44.92 13.20 -67.57
C ILE A 122 43.95 12.52 -66.60
N ALA A 123 43.94 11.19 -66.56
CA ALA A 123 43.13 10.39 -65.65
C ALA A 123 43.74 10.32 -64.23
N ASN A 124 42.92 9.96 -63.24
CA ASN A 124 43.41 9.68 -61.89
C ASN A 124 44.40 8.51 -61.92
N ASP A 125 45.47 8.61 -61.13
CA ASP A 125 46.54 7.61 -61.04
C ASP A 125 47.27 7.30 -62.38
N GLU A 126 47.12 8.17 -63.38
CA GLU A 126 47.79 8.00 -64.67
C GLU A 126 49.30 8.28 -64.56
N ALA A 127 50.11 7.39 -65.13
CA ALA A 127 51.54 7.61 -65.27
C ALA A 127 51.83 8.56 -66.44
N CYS A 128 52.47 9.70 -66.14
CA CYS A 128 52.83 10.73 -67.10
C CYS A 128 54.34 10.97 -67.05
N THR A 129 54.89 11.62 -68.07
CA THR A 129 56.25 12.18 -68.01
C THR A 129 56.22 13.68 -68.25
N ILE A 130 57.18 14.39 -67.67
CA ILE A 130 57.34 15.82 -67.81
C ILE A 130 58.80 16.16 -68.10
N SER A 131 59.01 16.99 -69.12
CA SER A 131 60.31 17.62 -69.40
C SER A 131 60.21 19.10 -69.07
N TYR A 132 61.21 19.69 -68.42
CA TYR A 132 61.17 21.10 -68.02
C TYR A 132 62.56 21.67 -67.79
N GLU A 133 62.67 23.00 -67.81
CA GLU A 133 63.89 23.70 -67.38
C GLU A 133 63.76 24.14 -65.91
N LEU A 134 64.82 23.95 -65.12
CA LEU A 134 64.99 24.53 -63.79
C LEU A 134 65.33 26.02 -63.88
N ASP A 135 64.99 26.79 -62.85
CA ASP A 135 65.35 28.21 -62.81
C ASP A 135 66.85 28.39 -62.48
N PRO A 136 67.68 28.90 -63.40
CA PRO A 136 69.12 29.06 -63.19
C PRO A 136 69.47 30.20 -62.24
N LEU A 137 68.48 30.79 -61.55
CA LEU A 137 68.66 31.85 -60.55
C LEU A 137 68.37 31.38 -59.14
N VAL A 138 67.95 30.13 -58.96
CA VAL A 138 67.50 29.61 -57.67
C VAL A 138 68.23 28.33 -57.32
N ILE A 139 68.64 28.24 -56.07
CA ILE A 139 69.25 27.03 -55.49
C ILE A 139 68.23 26.43 -54.53
N ASN A 140 67.87 25.16 -54.73
CA ASN A 140 67.08 24.42 -53.76
C ASN A 140 67.97 23.98 -52.59
N ILE A 141 67.62 24.43 -51.38
CA ILE A 141 68.31 24.09 -50.14
C ILE A 141 67.46 23.19 -49.24
N SER A 142 66.41 22.55 -49.77
CA SER A 142 65.53 21.65 -49.01
C SER A 142 66.25 20.50 -48.31
N ASN A 143 67.42 20.12 -48.82
CA ASN A 143 68.25 19.06 -48.24
C ASN A 143 69.06 19.51 -47.02
N LEU A 144 69.06 20.81 -46.68
CA LEU A 144 69.73 21.35 -45.51
C LEU A 144 68.88 21.16 -44.25
N THR A 145 68.85 19.94 -43.73
CA THR A 145 68.05 19.55 -42.55
C THR A 145 68.41 20.29 -41.26
N THR A 146 69.58 20.92 -41.20
CA THR A 146 70.05 21.69 -40.04
C THR A 146 69.99 23.20 -40.26
N PHE A 147 69.39 23.69 -41.34
CA PHE A 147 69.42 25.11 -41.67
C PHE A 147 68.73 26.00 -40.61
N ILE A 148 69.44 27.02 -40.12
CA ILE A 148 68.91 28.07 -39.24
C ILE A 148 68.79 29.38 -40.00
N ARG A 149 69.89 29.80 -40.64
CA ARG A 149 69.97 31.09 -41.34
C ARG A 149 71.02 31.05 -42.44
N LEU A 150 70.76 31.78 -43.53
CA LEU A 150 71.75 32.00 -44.58
C LEU A 150 72.79 33.04 -44.13
N ASP A 151 74.06 32.75 -44.35
CA ASP A 151 75.17 33.67 -44.09
C ASP A 151 75.59 34.37 -45.38
N SER A 152 76.02 33.60 -46.39
CA SER A 152 76.40 34.14 -47.71
C SER A 152 76.38 33.06 -48.80
N VAL A 153 76.48 33.48 -50.07
CA VAL A 153 76.50 32.58 -51.23
C VAL A 153 77.65 32.96 -52.14
N GLU A 154 78.54 32.01 -52.44
CA GLU A 154 79.65 32.18 -53.39
C GLU A 154 79.31 31.52 -54.72
N TYR A 155 79.34 32.32 -55.79
CA TYR A 155 79.17 31.81 -57.15
C TYR A 155 79.82 32.74 -58.22
N PRO A 156 80.51 32.17 -59.23
CA PRO A 156 80.93 30.77 -59.31
C PRO A 156 82.11 30.52 -58.37
N VAL A 157 82.09 29.35 -57.72
CA VAL A 157 83.14 28.91 -56.79
C VAL A 157 84.49 28.83 -57.50
N GLY A 158 85.55 29.27 -56.83
CA GLY A 158 86.93 29.20 -57.34
C GLY A 158 87.37 30.39 -58.19
N SER A 159 86.52 31.41 -58.37
CA SER A 159 86.94 32.69 -58.93
C SER A 159 87.85 33.44 -57.94
N VAL A 160 88.90 34.09 -58.46
CA VAL A 160 89.77 34.99 -57.68
C VAL A 160 89.68 36.40 -58.29
N PRO A 161 89.21 37.41 -57.55
CA PRO A 161 88.68 37.35 -56.18
C PRO A 161 87.35 36.58 -56.07
N GLN A 162 87.07 36.04 -54.88
CA GLN A 162 85.81 35.35 -54.59
C GLN A 162 84.63 36.30 -54.80
N LYS A 163 83.59 35.82 -55.48
CA LYS A 163 82.36 36.57 -55.75
C LYS A 163 81.26 36.09 -54.81
N ILE A 164 80.92 36.91 -53.83
CA ILE A 164 79.75 36.70 -52.97
C ILE A 164 78.55 37.40 -53.61
N LEU A 165 77.47 36.65 -53.83
CA LEU A 165 76.25 37.16 -54.41
C LEU A 165 75.26 37.59 -53.32
N SER A 166 74.46 38.62 -53.62
CA SER A 166 73.28 38.90 -52.83
C SER A 166 72.24 37.82 -53.09
N SER A 167 71.42 37.53 -52.09
CA SER A 167 70.42 36.48 -52.20
C SER A 167 69.25 36.75 -51.29
N MET A 168 68.11 36.16 -51.66
CA MET A 168 66.87 36.21 -50.91
C MET A 168 66.42 34.77 -50.65
N LEU A 169 66.21 34.45 -49.38
CA LEU A 169 65.65 33.17 -48.98
C LEU A 169 64.12 33.24 -48.99
N TRP A 170 63.47 32.30 -49.66
CA TRP A 170 62.02 32.13 -49.62
C TRP A 170 61.68 30.64 -49.45
N GLY A 171 61.25 30.27 -48.24
CA GLY A 171 61.05 28.85 -47.90
C GLY A 171 62.38 28.08 -47.96
N ASP A 172 62.42 27.01 -48.74
CA ASP A 172 63.62 26.21 -49.02
C ASP A 172 64.31 26.59 -50.34
N LEU A 173 63.94 27.73 -50.93
CA LEU A 173 64.49 28.24 -52.17
C LEU A 173 65.35 29.47 -51.92
N LEU A 174 66.57 29.45 -52.47
CA LEU A 174 67.53 30.51 -52.37
C LEU A 174 67.66 31.24 -53.72
N TRP A 175 67.03 32.41 -53.81
CA TRP A 175 67.06 33.25 -55.01
C TRP A 175 68.31 34.11 -55.03
N LEU A 176 69.09 34.06 -56.11
CA LEU A 176 70.28 34.87 -56.28
C LEU A 176 69.92 36.21 -56.92
N THR A 177 70.25 37.31 -56.26
CA THR A 177 69.99 38.68 -56.72
C THR A 177 71.32 39.37 -57.05
N SER A 178 71.44 39.95 -58.25
CA SER A 178 72.61 40.75 -58.63
C SER A 178 72.39 42.22 -58.30
N GLY A 179 73.39 42.90 -57.74
CA GLY A 179 73.25 44.26 -57.23
C GLY A 179 73.17 45.40 -58.27
N ASP A 180 73.79 45.29 -59.46
CA ASP A 180 74.08 46.54 -60.23
C ASP A 180 74.02 46.51 -61.77
N SER A 181 73.67 45.41 -62.43
CA SER A 181 73.29 45.38 -63.87
C SER A 181 73.06 43.93 -64.27
N ASP A 182 71.98 43.66 -65.00
CA ASP A 182 71.54 42.37 -65.56
C ASP A 182 71.85 41.11 -64.74
N GLN A 183 70.80 40.50 -64.19
CA GLN A 183 70.89 39.25 -63.44
C GLN A 183 71.60 38.17 -64.28
N THR A 184 72.86 37.90 -63.91
CA THR A 184 73.68 36.92 -64.61
C THR A 184 73.18 35.54 -64.22
N ARG A 185 72.53 34.85 -65.17
CA ARG A 185 72.07 33.47 -64.99
C ARG A 185 73.24 32.57 -64.60
N MET A 186 73.00 31.63 -63.69
CA MET A 186 73.99 30.60 -63.42
C MET A 186 74.21 29.75 -64.67
N ALA A 187 75.41 29.22 -64.82
CA ALA A 187 75.83 28.38 -65.94
C ALA A 187 75.90 26.94 -65.44
N GLU A 188 75.54 26.01 -66.31
CA GLU A 188 75.61 24.58 -66.01
C GLU A 188 77.04 24.15 -65.71
N SER A 189 77.17 23.07 -64.94
CA SER A 189 78.47 22.49 -64.54
C SER A 189 79.36 23.48 -63.77
N ARG A 190 78.77 24.47 -63.11
CA ARG A 190 79.46 25.36 -62.16
C ARG A 190 79.04 25.03 -60.73
N HIS A 191 79.96 25.21 -59.79
CA HIS A 191 79.69 25.00 -58.37
C HIS A 191 79.18 26.28 -57.72
N ALA A 192 78.23 26.12 -56.82
CA ALA A 192 77.78 27.14 -55.88
C ALA A 192 78.08 26.67 -54.46
N ARG A 193 78.59 27.58 -53.62
CA ARG A 193 78.75 27.34 -52.18
C ARG A 193 77.78 28.21 -51.40
N VAL A 194 76.96 27.58 -50.59
CA VAL A 194 76.05 28.24 -49.65
C VAL A 194 76.68 28.14 -48.27
N TYR A 195 77.11 29.28 -47.74
CA TYR A 195 77.53 29.41 -46.35
C TYR A 195 76.29 29.66 -45.50
N TYR A 196 76.04 28.79 -44.53
CA TYR A 196 74.86 28.88 -43.70
C TYR A 196 75.16 28.56 -42.24
N LEU A 197 74.29 29.07 -41.38
CA LEU A 197 74.24 28.78 -39.97
C LEU A 197 73.36 27.55 -39.77
N GLY A 198 73.96 26.48 -39.26
CA GLY A 198 73.33 25.20 -39.02
C GLY A 198 73.13 24.88 -37.54
N GLN A 199 72.12 24.07 -37.24
CA GLN A 199 71.88 23.51 -35.93
C GLN A 199 73.00 22.53 -35.55
N HIS A 200 73.30 22.50 -34.25
CA HIS A 200 74.11 21.44 -33.68
C HIS A 200 73.35 20.11 -33.71
N VAL A 201 74.05 19.05 -34.09
CA VAL A 201 73.56 17.67 -34.06
C VAL A 201 73.71 17.10 -32.66
N VAL A 202 72.66 16.42 -32.21
CA VAL A 202 72.53 15.67 -30.96
C VAL A 202 73.47 14.45 -31.02
N PRO A 203 74.14 14.07 -29.92
CA PRO A 203 74.94 12.85 -29.87
C PRO A 203 74.09 11.62 -30.20
N ALA A 204 74.67 10.65 -30.90
CA ALA A 204 74.03 9.35 -31.06
C ALA A 204 73.97 8.60 -29.72
N GLU A 205 73.18 7.53 -29.66
CA GLU A 205 72.93 6.77 -28.42
C GLU A 205 74.24 6.35 -27.72
N ASN A 206 75.19 5.78 -28.49
CA ASN A 206 76.38 5.15 -27.92
C ASN A 206 77.72 5.61 -28.51
N ASP A 207 77.78 6.04 -29.79
CA ASP A 207 79.07 6.06 -30.51
C ASP A 207 79.38 7.34 -31.28
N THR A 208 78.54 8.37 -31.21
CA THR A 208 78.79 9.61 -31.96
C THR A 208 78.61 10.84 -31.08
N ASP A 209 79.72 11.56 -30.90
CA ASP A 209 79.78 12.85 -30.25
C ASP A 209 78.84 13.87 -30.92
N GLY A 210 78.24 14.71 -30.09
CA GLY A 210 77.52 15.88 -30.55
C GLY A 210 78.45 16.89 -31.21
N THR A 211 77.87 17.81 -31.98
CA THR A 211 78.68 18.82 -32.72
C THR A 211 78.89 20.11 -31.95
N TYR A 212 78.38 20.20 -30.72
CA TYR A 212 78.57 21.37 -29.84
C TYR A 212 79.88 21.23 -29.04
N PRO A 213 80.49 22.33 -28.57
CA PRO A 213 81.70 22.25 -27.77
C PRO A 213 81.44 21.62 -26.40
N GLY A 214 82.30 20.69 -25.95
CA GLY A 214 82.10 19.97 -24.68
C GLY A 214 82.00 20.86 -23.43
N PHE A 215 82.62 22.05 -23.42
CA PHE A 215 82.52 22.98 -22.29
C PHE A 215 81.13 23.61 -22.11
N ILE A 216 80.28 23.56 -23.15
CA ILE A 216 78.91 24.06 -23.13
C ILE A 216 77.93 23.00 -22.64
N GLU A 217 78.33 21.73 -22.64
CA GLU A 217 77.45 20.58 -22.39
C GLU A 217 76.63 20.75 -21.10
N ASN A 218 77.27 21.17 -20.00
CA ASN A 218 76.60 21.41 -18.72
C ASN A 218 75.49 22.47 -18.82
N SER A 219 75.69 23.53 -19.61
CA SER A 219 74.66 24.56 -19.82
C SER A 219 73.50 24.05 -20.69
N ILE A 220 73.77 23.14 -21.64
CA ILE A 220 72.73 22.46 -22.43
C ILE A 220 71.96 21.48 -21.55
N ILE A 221 72.64 20.70 -20.70
CA ILE A 221 72.01 19.83 -19.71
C ILE A 221 71.11 20.65 -18.78
N LEU A 222 71.58 21.80 -18.29
CA LEU A 222 70.80 22.69 -17.45
C LEU A 222 69.53 23.20 -18.15
N ALA A 223 69.64 23.67 -19.40
CA ALA A 223 68.48 24.06 -20.20
C ALA A 223 67.55 22.87 -20.51
N ALA A 224 68.10 21.68 -20.72
CA ALA A 224 67.32 20.47 -20.94
C ALA A 224 66.55 20.07 -19.68
N ASN A 225 67.14 20.18 -18.50
CA ASN A 225 66.48 19.98 -17.22
C ASN A 225 65.32 20.98 -17.04
N ALA A 226 65.52 22.24 -17.42
CA ALA A 226 64.44 23.24 -17.43
C ALA A 226 63.26 22.80 -18.31
N TYR A 227 63.53 22.34 -19.54
CA TYR A 227 62.48 21.88 -20.44
C TYR A 227 61.76 20.62 -19.95
N ALA A 228 62.49 19.69 -19.34
CA ALA A 228 61.89 18.52 -18.72
C ALA A 228 60.95 18.92 -17.56
N LEU A 229 61.37 19.86 -16.71
CA LEU A 229 60.56 20.38 -15.61
C LEU A 229 59.32 21.15 -16.10
N PHE A 230 59.42 21.96 -17.17
CA PHE A 230 58.25 22.59 -17.79
C PHE A 230 57.25 21.57 -18.32
N GLU A 231 57.73 20.50 -18.98
CA GLU A 231 56.86 19.42 -19.46
C GLU A 231 56.19 18.67 -18.29
N LYS A 232 56.90 18.47 -17.17
CA LYS A 232 56.33 17.86 -15.96
C LYS A 232 55.28 18.75 -15.30
N ALA A 233 55.55 20.04 -15.15
CA ALA A 233 54.59 21.01 -14.61
C ALA A 233 53.27 20.99 -15.40
N LEU A 234 53.37 21.04 -16.74
CA LEU A 234 52.21 20.97 -17.62
C LEU A 234 51.45 19.65 -17.50
N ALA A 235 52.16 18.52 -17.36
CA ALA A 235 51.53 17.21 -17.18
C ALA A 235 50.74 17.13 -15.87
N VAL A 236 51.28 17.68 -14.78
CA VAL A 236 50.60 17.74 -13.49
C VAL A 236 49.36 18.64 -13.57
N GLU A 237 49.45 19.81 -14.23
CA GLU A 237 48.29 20.69 -14.45
C GLU A 237 47.18 20.01 -15.25
N HIS A 238 47.53 19.26 -16.29
CA HIS A 238 46.56 18.53 -17.09
C HIS A 238 45.85 17.42 -16.29
N GLN A 239 46.58 16.75 -15.40
CA GLN A 239 45.99 15.78 -14.48
C GLN A 239 45.02 16.48 -13.52
N SER A 240 45.39 17.61 -12.91
CA SER A 240 44.49 18.40 -12.05
C SER A 240 43.20 18.82 -12.75
N VAL A 241 43.27 19.18 -14.05
CA VAL A 241 42.07 19.50 -14.85
C VAL A 241 41.19 18.27 -15.07
N THR A 242 41.80 17.11 -15.28
CA THR A 242 41.09 15.83 -15.44
C THR A 242 40.38 15.43 -14.14
N ASP A 243 41.05 15.59 -13.01
CA ASP A 243 40.49 15.31 -11.69
C ASP A 243 39.33 16.29 -11.39
N LEU A 244 39.48 17.58 -11.72
CA LEU A 244 38.40 18.57 -11.60
C LEU A 244 37.18 18.22 -12.48
N ALA A 245 37.39 17.69 -13.68
CA ALA A 245 36.29 17.22 -14.54
C ALA A 245 35.57 16.00 -13.93
N THR A 246 36.30 15.13 -13.24
CA THR A 246 35.75 13.99 -12.49
C THR A 246 34.92 14.47 -11.31
N ILE A 247 35.43 15.42 -10.51
CA ILE A 247 34.68 16.10 -9.43
C ILE A 247 33.37 16.68 -9.98
N ARG A 248 33.43 17.42 -11.08
CA ARG A 248 32.24 18.01 -11.72
C ARG A 248 31.24 16.94 -12.15
N THR A 249 31.70 15.78 -12.62
CA THR A 249 30.81 14.69 -13.03
C THR A 249 30.14 14.06 -11.82
N LEU A 250 30.87 13.80 -10.73
CA LEU A 250 30.34 13.23 -9.49
C LEU A 250 29.30 14.16 -8.84
N LEU A 251 29.65 15.44 -8.62
CA LEU A 251 28.73 16.47 -8.09
C LEU A 251 27.60 16.82 -9.06
N GLY A 252 27.89 16.78 -10.36
CA GLY A 252 26.96 17.14 -11.43
C GLY A 252 26.05 16.00 -11.86
N THR A 253 26.13 14.81 -11.24
CA THR A 253 25.13 13.77 -11.45
C THR A 253 23.76 14.28 -10.97
N THR A 254 23.06 14.91 -11.92
CA THR A 254 21.70 15.44 -11.80
C THR A 254 20.74 14.38 -11.28
N ILE A 255 21.11 13.10 -11.41
CA ILE A 255 20.38 11.93 -10.93
C ILE A 255 20.12 11.96 -9.42
N SER A 256 21.09 12.35 -8.58
CA SER A 256 20.84 12.40 -7.12
C SER A 256 19.94 13.55 -6.72
N HIS A 257 20.09 14.71 -7.36
CA HIS A 257 19.27 15.89 -7.08
C HIS A 257 17.85 15.74 -7.62
N THR A 258 17.67 15.25 -8.85
CA THR A 258 16.34 14.99 -9.43
C THR A 258 15.63 13.85 -8.71
N ALA A 259 16.35 12.81 -8.25
CA ALA A 259 15.73 11.75 -7.49
C ALA A 259 15.41 12.16 -6.04
N LEU A 260 16.22 13.03 -5.40
CA LEU A 260 15.86 13.67 -4.14
C LEU A 260 14.66 14.61 -4.32
N ASP A 261 14.64 15.43 -5.37
CA ASP A 261 13.49 16.28 -5.73
C ASP A 261 12.25 15.43 -6.02
N THR A 262 12.40 14.27 -6.68
CA THR A 262 11.31 13.34 -6.94
C THR A 262 10.84 12.68 -5.66
N ALA A 263 11.74 12.24 -4.77
CA ALA A 263 11.40 11.67 -3.48
C ALA A 263 10.73 12.71 -2.57
N LEU A 264 11.23 13.94 -2.55
CA LEU A 264 10.66 15.07 -1.82
C LEU A 264 9.33 15.51 -2.44
N THR A 265 9.20 15.51 -3.76
CA THR A 265 7.94 15.78 -4.47
C THR A 265 6.93 14.68 -4.24
N ASN A 266 7.34 13.42 -4.17
CA ASN A 266 6.45 12.30 -3.83
C ASN A 266 6.04 12.36 -2.36
N ALA A 267 6.98 12.57 -1.43
CA ALA A 267 6.68 12.77 -0.01
C ALA A 267 5.74 13.97 0.18
N LYS A 268 6.04 15.09 -0.51
CA LYS A 268 5.18 16.27 -0.58
C LYS A 268 3.85 15.95 -1.21
N LYS A 269 3.76 15.15 -2.27
CA LYS A 269 2.50 14.71 -2.88
C LYS A 269 1.72 13.78 -1.96
N TYR A 270 2.32 13.01 -1.07
CA TYR A 270 1.57 12.24 -0.08
C TYR A 270 1.13 13.10 1.11
N LEU A 271 1.94 14.11 1.50
CA LEU A 271 1.52 15.15 2.45
C LEU A 271 0.48 16.13 1.87
N ASP A 272 0.54 16.42 0.57
CA ASP A 272 -0.25 17.41 -0.15
C ASP A 272 -1.39 16.79 -0.96
N ASN A 273 -1.38 15.49 -1.32
CA ASN A 273 -2.60 14.76 -1.68
C ASN A 273 -3.48 14.53 -0.44
N ASN A 274 -2.94 14.85 0.73
CA ASN A 274 -3.70 15.39 1.86
C ASN A 274 -3.97 16.88 1.61
N THR A 275 -4.41 17.26 0.40
CA THR A 275 -4.77 18.66 0.09
C THR A 275 -5.78 19.06 1.15
N THR A 276 -5.76 20.31 1.55
CA THR A 276 -6.60 20.91 2.60
C THR A 276 -8.11 20.65 2.44
N ALA A 277 -8.57 20.05 1.35
CA ALA A 277 -9.92 19.52 1.17
C ALA A 277 -10.13 18.09 1.73
N ASP A 278 -9.10 17.24 1.81
CA ASP A 278 -9.20 15.82 2.18
C ASP A 278 -8.48 15.48 3.49
N ALA A 279 -7.46 16.21 3.95
CA ALA A 279 -6.85 15.95 5.27
C ALA A 279 -7.59 16.69 6.37
N ALA A 280 -7.84 17.99 6.13
CA ALA A 280 -8.79 18.74 6.93
C ALA A 280 -10.22 18.32 6.58
N GLY A 281 -10.48 17.77 5.39
CA GLY A 281 -11.69 17.03 5.05
C GLY A 281 -11.85 15.80 5.91
N LEU A 282 -11.01 14.76 5.78
CA LEU A 282 -11.02 13.56 6.62
C LEU A 282 -10.88 13.87 8.10
N LEU A 283 -10.09 14.84 8.53
CA LEU A 283 -10.01 15.17 9.95
C LEU A 283 -11.24 15.96 10.38
N ALA A 284 -11.84 16.81 9.54
CA ALA A 284 -13.14 17.43 9.83
C ALA A 284 -14.29 16.45 9.67
N ASP A 285 -14.20 15.43 8.84
CA ASP A 285 -15.19 14.38 8.61
C ASP A 285 -15.05 13.36 9.71
N ILE A 286 -13.84 12.96 10.13
CA ILE A 286 -13.60 12.21 11.36
C ILE A 286 -14.02 13.06 12.56
N THR A 287 -13.76 14.37 12.61
CA THR A 287 -14.20 15.21 13.72
C THR A 287 -15.71 15.41 13.70
N THR A 288 -16.34 15.54 12.53
CA THR A 288 -17.79 15.72 12.33
C THR A 288 -18.52 14.40 12.51
N ASP A 289 -17.94 13.30 12.08
CA ASP A 289 -18.43 11.94 12.29
C ASP A 289 -18.22 11.56 13.73
N VAL A 290 -17.08 11.81 14.37
CA VAL A 290 -16.88 11.59 15.81
C VAL A 290 -17.78 12.53 16.61
N ALA A 291 -18.00 13.78 16.19
CA ALA A 291 -18.96 14.69 16.83
C ALA A 291 -20.40 14.25 16.58
N GLY A 292 -20.70 13.68 15.42
CA GLY A 292 -22.00 13.15 15.01
C GLY A 292 -22.29 11.82 15.70
N LEU A 293 -21.28 10.96 15.86
CA LEU A 293 -21.29 9.72 16.62
C LEU A 293 -21.37 10.03 18.10
N ARG A 294 -20.61 11.02 18.59
CA ARG A 294 -20.72 11.53 19.96
C ARG A 294 -22.09 12.11 20.18
N THR A 295 -22.64 12.91 19.26
CA THR A 295 -24.00 13.47 19.34
C THR A 295 -25.05 12.38 19.24
N ALA A 296 -24.87 11.35 18.41
CA ALA A 296 -25.79 10.23 18.27
C ALA A 296 -25.72 9.26 19.45
N ILE A 297 -24.53 9.02 20.00
CA ILE A 297 -24.31 8.31 21.25
C ILE A 297 -24.89 9.14 22.39
N LEU A 298 -24.64 10.45 22.46
CA LEU A 298 -25.23 11.32 23.48
C LEU A 298 -26.74 11.38 23.30
N ALA A 299 -27.27 11.44 22.09
CA ALA A 299 -28.70 11.46 21.82
C ALA A 299 -29.34 10.09 22.07
N SER A 300 -28.64 8.98 21.82
CA SER A 300 -29.09 7.63 22.17
C SER A 300 -28.97 7.37 23.65
N TYR A 301 -27.94 7.90 24.31
CA TYR A 301 -27.71 7.83 25.74
C TYR A 301 -28.65 8.79 26.48
N THR A 302 -28.93 9.97 25.93
CA THR A 302 -29.96 10.92 26.38
C THR A 302 -31.33 10.41 26.02
N ALA A 303 -31.56 9.68 24.94
CA ALA A 303 -32.84 9.03 24.66
C ALA A 303 -33.03 7.83 25.57
N MET A 304 -31.99 7.04 25.85
CA MET A 304 -31.98 5.95 26.82
C MET A 304 -32.20 6.52 28.23
N ILE A 305 -31.47 7.57 28.61
CA ILE A 305 -31.66 8.33 29.84
C ILE A 305 -33.06 8.92 29.85
N LYS A 306 -33.57 9.52 28.78
CA LYS A 306 -34.93 10.07 28.67
C LYS A 306 -36.00 8.99 28.50
N TYR A 307 -35.64 7.74 28.25
CA TYR A 307 -36.51 6.57 28.31
C TYR A 307 -36.52 6.01 29.75
N LEU A 308 -35.38 6.12 30.44
CA LEU A 308 -35.20 5.89 31.88
C LEU A 308 -35.73 7.06 32.73
N GLU A 309 -35.84 8.27 32.18
CA GLU A 309 -36.23 9.54 32.81
C GLU A 309 -37.60 10.01 32.31
N ASN A 310 -38.10 9.62 31.14
CA ASN A 310 -39.56 9.61 30.91
C ASN A 310 -40.22 8.48 31.71
N ASN A 311 -39.40 7.65 32.36
CA ASN A 311 -39.74 6.83 33.52
C ASN A 311 -39.63 7.60 34.86
N THR A 312 -39.55 8.95 34.84
CA THR A 312 -39.68 9.80 36.04
C THR A 312 -41.11 10.20 36.37
N ASN A 313 -42.11 9.80 35.58
CA ASN A 313 -43.33 9.36 36.24
C ASN A 313 -43.01 7.97 36.73
N GLU A 314 -42.93 7.75 38.05
CA GLU A 314 -43.49 6.60 38.79
C GLU A 314 -43.71 5.24 38.07
N ASP A 315 -42.98 4.86 37.02
CA ASP A 315 -43.52 3.93 36.01
C ASP A 315 -42.52 2.88 35.51
N ALA A 316 -41.25 2.86 35.92
CA ALA A 316 -40.41 1.64 35.82
C ALA A 316 -39.71 1.31 37.11
N ALA A 317 -39.14 2.27 37.83
CA ALA A 317 -38.88 2.06 39.25
C ALA A 317 -40.21 2.03 40.01
N GLY A 318 -41.16 2.88 39.61
CA GLY A 318 -42.52 2.85 40.12
C GLY A 318 -43.39 1.77 39.50
N LYS A 319 -43.26 1.35 38.22
CA LYS A 319 -43.89 0.06 37.80
C LYS A 319 -43.16 -1.14 38.33
N LEU A 320 -41.86 -1.15 38.56
CA LEU A 320 -41.21 -2.30 39.20
C LEU A 320 -41.55 -2.32 40.68
N ALA A 321 -41.66 -1.16 41.34
CA ALA A 321 -42.17 -1.06 42.71
C ALA A 321 -43.67 -1.30 42.77
N GLN A 322 -44.46 -0.96 41.75
CA GLN A 322 -45.89 -1.24 41.62
C GLN A 322 -46.10 -2.68 41.20
N ILE A 323 -45.27 -3.27 40.35
CA ILE A 323 -45.22 -4.70 40.03
C ILE A 323 -44.72 -5.46 41.25
N THR A 324 -43.77 -4.94 42.03
CA THR A 324 -43.33 -5.55 43.28
C THR A 324 -44.41 -5.40 44.35
N THR A 325 -45.10 -4.26 44.42
CA THR A 325 -46.24 -4.00 45.32
C THR A 325 -47.45 -4.79 44.86
N ASP A 326 -47.68 -4.97 43.58
CA ASP A 326 -48.80 -5.68 42.96
C ASP A 326 -48.53 -7.16 43.02
N ILE A 327 -47.29 -7.63 42.86
CA ILE A 327 -46.86 -9.02 43.11
C ILE A 327 -46.88 -9.28 44.61
N ALA A 328 -46.52 -8.33 45.47
CA ALA A 328 -46.64 -8.48 46.92
C ALA A 328 -48.10 -8.45 47.37
N ALA A 329 -48.95 -7.63 46.74
CA ALA A 329 -50.39 -7.58 46.97
C ALA A 329 -51.09 -8.78 46.34
N LEU A 330 -50.61 -9.28 45.20
CA LEU A 330 -51.03 -10.53 44.59
C LEU A 330 -50.61 -11.71 45.41
N ARG A 331 -49.38 -11.74 45.92
CA ARG A 331 -48.94 -12.75 46.87
C ARG A 331 -49.76 -12.65 48.13
N THR A 332 -49.96 -11.47 48.71
CA THR A 332 -50.83 -11.28 49.88
C THR A 332 -52.26 -11.68 49.58
N ALA A 333 -52.80 -11.43 48.38
CA ALA A 333 -54.16 -11.80 47.99
C ALA A 333 -54.28 -13.27 47.62
N ILE A 334 -53.25 -13.88 47.02
CA ILE A 334 -53.14 -15.32 46.76
C ILE A 334 -52.94 -16.04 48.08
N ASP A 335 -52.12 -15.54 48.99
CA ASP A 335 -51.89 -16.04 50.34
C ASP A 335 -53.14 -15.82 51.17
N THR A 336 -53.88 -14.71 51.02
CA THR A 336 -55.18 -14.49 51.68
C THR A 336 -56.26 -15.35 51.04
N ALA A 337 -56.27 -15.58 49.73
CA ALA A 337 -57.22 -16.46 49.05
C ALA A 337 -56.88 -17.93 49.32
N TYR A 338 -55.60 -18.27 49.46
CA TYR A 338 -55.09 -19.57 49.86
C TYR A 338 -55.32 -19.77 51.34
N ASP A 339 -55.13 -18.79 52.21
CA ASP A 339 -55.45 -18.83 53.63
C ASP A 339 -56.94 -18.80 53.84
N ASN A 340 -57.74 -18.15 52.99
CA ASN A 340 -59.19 -18.24 53.02
C ASN A 340 -59.63 -19.60 52.50
N ALA A 341 -59.09 -20.11 51.40
CA ALA A 341 -59.38 -21.46 50.89
C ALA A 341 -58.93 -22.52 51.90
N LYS A 342 -57.75 -22.35 52.49
CA LYS A 342 -57.17 -23.15 53.57
C LYS A 342 -57.96 -22.98 54.85
N LYS A 343 -58.48 -21.81 55.21
CA LYS A 343 -59.41 -21.61 56.33
C LYS A 343 -60.77 -22.23 56.02
N TYR A 344 -61.24 -22.22 54.79
CA TYR A 344 -62.41 -22.98 54.34
C TYR A 344 -62.16 -24.50 54.34
N LEU A 345 -60.91 -24.95 54.18
CA LEU A 345 -60.47 -26.35 54.22
C LEU A 345 -60.04 -26.83 55.62
N ASP A 346 -59.51 -25.95 56.49
CA ASP A 346 -58.89 -26.20 57.79
C ASP A 346 -59.76 -25.69 58.96
N ASN A 347 -60.58 -24.64 58.81
CA ASN A 347 -61.76 -24.44 59.69
C ASN A 347 -62.87 -25.46 59.34
N ASN A 348 -62.45 -26.68 59.01
CA ASN A 348 -63.21 -27.91 59.07
C ASN A 348 -63.38 -28.42 60.51
N THR A 349 -63.31 -27.53 61.51
CA THR A 349 -63.91 -27.78 62.80
C THR A 349 -65.33 -27.26 62.77
N THR A 350 -66.22 -28.20 62.46
CA THR A 350 -67.64 -28.33 62.83
C THR A 350 -68.75 -27.59 62.07
N GLU A 351 -68.56 -26.58 61.21
CA GLU A 351 -69.76 -25.94 60.58
C GLU A 351 -69.83 -25.83 59.02
N ASP A 352 -68.82 -25.43 58.21
CA ASP A 352 -69.19 -24.80 56.91
C ASP A 352 -68.77 -25.39 55.53
N ALA A 353 -68.13 -26.56 55.38
CA ALA A 353 -68.07 -27.20 54.04
C ALA A 353 -67.91 -28.71 54.07
N ALA A 354 -66.99 -29.29 54.85
CA ALA A 354 -67.04 -30.72 55.18
C ALA A 354 -67.96 -30.99 56.37
N GLY A 355 -68.27 -29.97 57.18
CA GLY A 355 -69.43 -29.94 58.07
C GLY A 355 -70.71 -30.04 57.25
N LEU A 356 -70.93 -29.13 56.30
CA LEU A 356 -72.05 -29.22 55.35
C LEU A 356 -72.04 -30.46 54.45
N LEU A 357 -70.91 -30.91 53.90
CA LEU A 357 -70.85 -32.14 53.07
C LEU A 357 -70.93 -33.40 53.92
N GLY A 358 -70.44 -33.35 55.16
CA GLY A 358 -70.55 -34.36 56.19
C GLY A 358 -71.96 -34.42 56.77
N ASP A 359 -72.65 -33.30 56.94
CA ASP A 359 -74.06 -33.16 57.31
C ASP A 359 -74.94 -33.52 56.14
N ILE A 360 -74.60 -33.12 54.91
CA ILE A 360 -75.25 -33.64 53.71
C ILE A 360 -75.04 -35.16 53.68
N THR A 361 -73.84 -35.71 53.89
CA THR A 361 -73.66 -37.17 53.85
C THR A 361 -74.32 -37.90 55.04
N THR A 362 -74.26 -37.33 56.25
CA THR A 362 -74.73 -37.88 57.53
C THR A 362 -76.20 -37.58 57.80
N GLN A 363 -76.80 -36.59 57.16
CA GLN A 363 -78.23 -36.28 57.20
C GLN A 363 -78.93 -36.83 55.95
N ILE A 364 -78.30 -36.85 54.76
CA ILE A 364 -78.85 -37.54 53.57
C ILE A 364 -78.92 -39.05 53.80
N ALA A 365 -77.99 -39.69 54.51
CA ALA A 365 -78.09 -41.12 54.78
C ALA A 365 -79.35 -41.47 55.63
N PRO A 366 -79.60 -40.84 56.80
CA PRO A 366 -80.86 -40.97 57.53
C PRO A 366 -82.08 -40.46 56.76
N LEU A 367 -81.98 -39.38 55.99
CA LEU A 367 -83.10 -38.87 55.18
C LEU A 367 -83.46 -39.86 54.07
N ARG A 368 -82.49 -40.44 53.35
CA ARG A 368 -82.71 -41.51 52.37
C ARG A 368 -83.29 -42.73 53.05
N THR A 369 -82.67 -43.20 54.14
CA THR A 369 -83.18 -44.34 54.90
C THR A 369 -84.61 -44.08 55.38
N ALA A 370 -84.91 -42.91 55.89
CA ALA A 370 -86.25 -42.56 56.38
C ALA A 370 -87.25 -42.30 55.24
N VAL A 371 -86.83 -41.77 54.08
CA VAL A 371 -87.68 -41.70 52.88
C VAL A 371 -87.98 -43.12 52.40
N THR A 372 -86.98 -44.00 52.30
CA THR A 372 -87.18 -45.41 51.98
C THR A 372 -88.11 -46.08 53.00
N THR A 373 -87.87 -45.92 54.30
CA THR A 373 -88.73 -46.47 55.36
C THR A 373 -90.15 -45.89 55.32
N ALA A 374 -90.33 -44.60 55.04
CA ALA A 374 -91.65 -43.98 54.92
C ALA A 374 -92.37 -44.46 53.65
N VAL A 375 -91.67 -44.62 52.54
CA VAL A 375 -92.18 -45.20 51.29
C VAL A 375 -92.53 -46.68 51.50
N ASP A 376 -91.69 -47.45 52.18
CA ASP A 376 -91.94 -48.86 52.50
C ASP A 376 -93.10 -49.01 53.48
N ALA A 377 -93.23 -48.13 54.47
CA ALA A 377 -94.37 -48.10 55.38
C ALA A 377 -95.67 -47.67 54.67
N ALA A 378 -95.59 -46.71 53.75
CA ALA A 378 -96.72 -46.31 52.91
C ALA A 378 -97.13 -47.47 51.97
N ASN A 379 -96.16 -48.15 51.36
CA ASN A 379 -96.39 -49.32 50.53
C ASN A 379 -96.96 -50.48 51.34
N ALA A 380 -96.46 -50.75 52.54
CA ALA A 380 -97.00 -51.79 53.43
C ALA A 380 -98.43 -51.45 53.90
N ALA A 381 -98.70 -50.19 54.23
CA ALA A 381 -100.05 -49.74 54.55
C ALA A 381 -100.98 -49.87 53.33
N LEU A 382 -100.49 -49.55 52.14
CA LEU A 382 -101.22 -49.69 50.88
C LEU A 382 -101.44 -51.17 50.51
N ASP A 383 -100.46 -52.04 50.70
CA ASP A 383 -100.53 -53.48 50.46
C ASP A 383 -101.50 -54.16 51.42
N VAL A 384 -101.51 -53.75 52.69
CA VAL A 384 -102.54 -54.18 53.66
C VAL A 384 -103.91 -53.66 53.21
N VAL A 385 -104.02 -52.41 52.76
CA VAL A 385 -105.28 -51.91 52.20
C VAL A 385 -105.68 -52.73 50.97
N VAL A 386 -104.78 -53.11 50.06
CA VAL A 386 -105.07 -53.88 48.85
C VAL A 386 -105.47 -55.32 49.19
N ALA A 387 -104.69 -56.00 50.03
CA ALA A 387 -104.98 -57.36 50.47
C ALA A 387 -106.33 -57.46 51.18
N ASP A 388 -106.62 -56.49 52.06
CA ASP A 388 -107.83 -56.46 52.87
C ASP A 388 -109.02 -55.86 52.10
N THR A 389 -108.82 -54.96 51.12
CA THR A 389 -109.91 -54.52 50.22
C THR A 389 -110.45 -55.69 49.41
N THR A 390 -109.63 -56.68 49.03
CA THR A 390 -110.14 -57.92 48.43
C THR A 390 -111.02 -58.76 49.39
N GLY A 391 -110.80 -58.68 50.70
CA GLY A 391 -111.56 -59.43 51.71
C GLY A 391 -112.76 -58.67 52.28
N ASP A 392 -112.56 -57.41 52.66
CA ASP A 392 -113.50 -56.58 53.37
C ASP A 392 -114.43 -55.79 52.45
N LEU A 393 -114.02 -55.37 51.23
CA LEU A 393 -115.02 -54.95 50.23
C LEU A 393 -115.82 -56.14 49.70
N ALA A 394 -115.22 -57.34 49.64
CA ALA A 394 -115.98 -58.55 49.30
C ALA A 394 -117.02 -58.89 50.39
N LYS A 395 -116.68 -58.71 51.67
CA LYS A 395 -117.66 -58.80 52.78
C LYS A 395 -118.70 -57.67 52.73
N ALA A 396 -118.30 -56.42 52.49
CA ALA A 396 -119.23 -55.30 52.38
C ALA A 396 -120.18 -55.46 51.17
N ALA A 397 -119.68 -55.98 50.04
CA ALA A 397 -120.48 -56.32 48.87
C ALA A 397 -121.38 -57.55 49.10
N ALA A 398 -120.93 -58.54 49.89
CA ALA A 398 -121.76 -59.68 50.31
C ALA A 398 -122.90 -59.26 51.26
N ILE A 399 -122.67 -58.24 52.09
CA ILE A 399 -123.72 -57.62 52.92
C ILE A 399 -124.74 -56.90 52.04
N ASP A 400 -124.32 -56.20 50.98
CA ASP A 400 -125.25 -55.53 50.04
C ASP A 400 -126.07 -56.55 49.20
N ALA A 401 -125.46 -57.67 48.82
CA ALA A 401 -126.13 -58.76 48.12
C ALA A 401 -127.22 -59.47 48.95
N THR A 402 -127.22 -59.31 50.28
CA THR A 402 -128.24 -59.93 51.16
C THR A 402 -129.42 -59.02 51.51
N GLY A 403 -129.43 -57.76 51.04
CA GLY A 403 -130.66 -56.96 50.81
C GLY A 403 -131.77 -57.08 51.86
N PHE A 404 -131.42 -57.11 53.15
CA PHE A 404 -132.31 -57.57 54.24
C PHE A 404 -133.56 -56.71 54.47
N ILE A 405 -133.62 -55.50 53.89
CA ILE A 405 -134.66 -54.51 54.19
C ILE A 405 -135.69 -54.33 53.05
N ASN A 406 -135.42 -54.73 51.78
CA ASN A 406 -136.39 -54.43 50.70
C ASN A 406 -136.44 -55.36 49.47
N VAL A 407 -135.74 -56.51 49.45
CA VAL A 407 -135.77 -57.41 48.28
C VAL A 407 -136.42 -58.76 48.67
N ASP A 408 -137.17 -59.37 47.76
CA ASP A 408 -137.94 -60.63 47.92
C ASP A 408 -137.04 -61.88 48.09
N VAL A 409 -135.94 -61.78 48.85
CA VAL A 409 -135.08 -62.90 49.25
C VAL A 409 -135.54 -63.45 50.60
N THR A 410 -135.55 -64.77 50.76
CA THR A 410 -136.03 -65.45 51.98
C THR A 410 -134.83 -65.83 52.85
N PRO A 411 -134.74 -65.40 54.13
CA PRO A 411 -135.73 -64.65 54.90
C PRO A 411 -135.44 -63.13 54.95
N SER A 412 -136.32 -62.30 54.38
CA SER A 412 -136.31 -60.83 54.58
C SER A 412 -137.42 -60.40 55.54
N ALA A 413 -137.22 -59.28 56.26
CA ALA A 413 -138.20 -58.78 57.23
C ALA A 413 -139.60 -58.57 56.60
N LYS A 414 -139.63 -58.12 55.33
CA LYS A 414 -140.85 -57.97 54.53
C LYS A 414 -141.57 -59.30 54.26
N ASN A 415 -140.82 -60.36 53.96
CA ASN A 415 -141.39 -61.70 53.72
C ASN A 415 -141.86 -62.37 55.01
N ILE A 416 -141.17 -62.14 56.14
CA ILE A 416 -141.62 -62.62 57.46
C ILE A 416 -142.92 -61.91 57.88
N LEU A 417 -143.04 -60.59 57.66
CA LEU A 417 -144.27 -59.84 57.91
C LEU A 417 -145.42 -60.29 56.99
N LYS A 418 -145.16 -60.49 55.69
CA LYS A 418 -146.16 -61.03 54.74
C LYS A 418 -146.64 -62.44 55.12
N ALA A 419 -145.73 -63.32 55.54
CA ALA A 419 -146.08 -64.67 55.98
C ALA A 419 -146.94 -64.65 57.26
N GLY A 420 -146.61 -63.79 58.23
CA GLY A 420 -147.43 -63.59 59.43
C GLY A 420 -148.82 -63.04 59.10
N GLN A 421 -148.93 -62.16 58.11
CA GLN A 421 -150.21 -61.57 57.70
C GLN A 421 -151.19 -62.58 57.07
N LEU A 422 -150.69 -63.62 56.41
CA LEU A 422 -151.51 -64.71 55.86
C LEU A 422 -152.09 -65.64 56.94
N LEU A 423 -151.40 -65.80 58.07
CA LEU A 423 -151.85 -66.65 59.18
C LEU A 423 -152.87 -65.97 60.10
N LEU A 424 -153.00 -64.64 60.03
CA LEU A 424 -153.93 -63.85 60.86
C LEU A 424 -155.41 -64.05 60.51
N ASN A 425 -155.78 -64.66 59.37
CA ASN A 425 -157.16 -64.65 58.85
C ASN A 425 -157.89 -66.02 58.79
N THR A 426 -157.39 -67.12 59.38
CA THR A 426 -158.05 -68.43 59.16
C THR A 426 -158.34 -69.34 60.35
N ASN A 427 -157.93 -69.06 61.59
CA ASN A 427 -158.57 -69.58 62.82
C ASN A 427 -157.79 -69.13 64.06
N ASN A 428 -158.46 -68.39 64.93
CA ASN A 428 -157.98 -67.94 66.23
C ASN A 428 -158.00 -69.12 67.23
N ILE A 429 -156.88 -69.41 67.92
CA ILE A 429 -156.74 -69.84 69.33
C ILE A 429 -155.23 -69.95 69.64
N GLY A 430 -154.68 -69.04 70.46
CA GLY A 430 -153.33 -69.13 71.05
C GLY A 430 -152.61 -67.77 71.13
N GLN A 431 -152.48 -67.23 72.34
CA GLN A 431 -151.76 -65.99 72.65
C GLN A 431 -150.28 -66.04 72.19
N ASN A 432 -149.73 -64.92 71.71
CA ASN A 432 -148.31 -64.64 71.35
C ASN A 432 -147.80 -64.79 69.90
N VAL A 433 -148.65 -64.84 68.87
CA VAL A 433 -148.17 -64.81 67.47
C VAL A 433 -147.70 -63.41 67.02
N ALA A 434 -148.39 -62.33 67.44
CA ALA A 434 -148.01 -60.97 67.06
C ALA A 434 -146.72 -60.47 67.76
N GLU A 435 -146.48 -60.90 69.00
CA GLU A 435 -145.29 -60.52 69.78
C GLU A 435 -144.04 -61.19 69.21
N ASN A 436 -144.08 -62.50 68.94
CA ASN A 436 -142.97 -63.22 68.32
C ASN A 436 -142.58 -62.66 66.95
N HIS A 437 -143.54 -62.25 66.12
CA HIS A 437 -143.23 -61.62 64.83
C HIS A 437 -142.70 -60.18 64.96
N SER A 438 -143.15 -59.41 65.96
CA SER A 438 -142.58 -58.10 66.30
C SER A 438 -141.14 -58.21 66.81
N ASP A 439 -140.85 -59.22 67.61
CA ASP A 439 -139.53 -59.47 68.17
C ASP A 439 -138.55 -60.00 67.11
N MET A 440 -139.02 -60.86 66.19
CA MET A 440 -138.23 -61.25 65.03
C MET A 440 -137.96 -60.07 64.07
N ALA A 441 -138.94 -59.18 63.87
CA ALA A 441 -138.74 -57.98 63.07
C ALA A 441 -137.77 -56.99 63.74
N ARG A 442 -137.84 -56.82 65.07
CA ARG A 442 -136.88 -56.03 65.84
C ARG A 442 -135.48 -56.64 65.83
N ALA A 443 -135.36 -57.96 65.94
CA ALA A 443 -134.09 -58.67 65.83
C ALA A 443 -133.49 -58.51 64.42
N ALA A 444 -134.30 -58.53 63.37
CA ALA A 444 -133.84 -58.31 61.99
C ALA A 444 -133.36 -56.86 61.75
N VAL A 445 -134.05 -55.85 62.32
CA VAL A 445 -133.60 -54.45 62.24
C VAL A 445 -132.32 -54.23 63.04
N ALA A 446 -132.23 -54.79 64.25
CA ALA A 446 -131.01 -54.72 65.07
C ALA A 446 -129.81 -55.40 64.38
N ALA A 447 -130.03 -56.52 63.68
CA ALA A 447 -129.00 -57.16 62.86
C ALA A 447 -128.57 -56.29 61.66
N GLY A 448 -129.51 -55.64 60.98
CA GLY A 448 -129.21 -54.71 59.88
C GLY A 448 -128.48 -53.44 60.33
N GLU A 449 -128.78 -52.94 61.53
CA GLU A 449 -128.06 -51.82 62.14
C GLU A 449 -126.65 -52.21 62.57
N ALA A 450 -126.46 -53.40 63.14
CA ALA A 450 -125.14 -53.94 63.47
C ALA A 450 -124.26 -54.10 62.22
N GLN A 451 -124.81 -54.63 61.12
CA GLN A 451 -124.10 -54.74 59.84
C GLN A 451 -123.79 -53.37 59.22
N SER A 452 -124.70 -52.40 59.35
CA SER A 452 -124.45 -51.03 58.88
C SER A 452 -123.39 -50.32 59.70
N GLN A 453 -123.26 -50.64 60.99
CA GLN A 453 -122.21 -50.14 61.87
C GLN A 453 -120.85 -50.77 61.51
N GLU A 454 -120.79 -52.09 61.32
CA GLU A 454 -119.58 -52.80 60.88
C GLU A 454 -119.04 -52.23 59.56
N ARG A 455 -119.93 -51.91 58.61
CA ARG A 455 -119.54 -51.24 57.36
C ARG A 455 -118.94 -49.84 57.59
N ARG A 456 -119.53 -49.04 58.49
CA ARG A 456 -118.99 -47.70 58.81
C ARG A 456 -117.61 -47.80 59.46
N ASP A 457 -117.42 -48.79 60.33
CA ASP A 457 -116.15 -49.01 61.02
C ASP A 457 -115.06 -49.44 60.02
N LEU A 458 -115.39 -50.33 59.07
CA LEU A 458 -114.47 -50.72 57.99
C LEU A 458 -114.07 -49.53 57.09
N ILE A 459 -115.03 -48.67 56.71
CA ILE A 459 -114.75 -47.46 55.92
C ILE A 459 -113.89 -46.46 56.73
N ALA A 460 -114.14 -46.32 58.03
CA ALA A 460 -113.34 -45.46 58.91
C ALA A 460 -111.90 -45.95 59.02
N VAL A 461 -111.68 -47.27 59.13
CA VAL A 461 -110.34 -47.87 59.12
C VAL A 461 -109.63 -47.65 57.79
N ALA A 462 -110.32 -47.82 56.66
CA ALA A 462 -109.76 -47.55 55.34
C ALA A 462 -109.34 -46.08 55.18
N ASN A 463 -110.19 -45.13 55.60
CA ASN A 463 -109.88 -43.70 55.55
C ASN A 463 -108.71 -43.31 56.48
N ALA A 464 -108.63 -43.91 57.67
CA ALA A 464 -107.50 -43.69 58.58
C ALA A 464 -106.16 -44.12 57.94
N ARG A 465 -106.14 -45.26 57.25
CA ARG A 465 -104.96 -45.77 56.54
C ARG A 465 -104.57 -44.88 55.34
N ILE A 466 -105.53 -44.42 54.55
CA ILE A 466 -105.29 -43.47 53.44
C ILE A 466 -104.67 -42.18 53.97
N ASN A 467 -105.17 -41.65 55.09
CA ASN A 467 -104.62 -40.45 55.71
C ASN A 467 -103.20 -40.68 56.25
N SER A 468 -102.90 -41.87 56.80
CA SER A 468 -101.53 -42.22 57.18
C SER A 468 -100.60 -42.28 55.97
N ALA A 469 -101.03 -42.89 54.86
CA ALA A 469 -100.24 -42.94 53.62
C ALA A 469 -99.97 -41.52 53.05
N LEU A 470 -100.99 -40.65 53.04
CA LEU A 470 -100.83 -39.25 52.65
C LEU A 470 -99.85 -38.49 53.55
N GLY A 471 -99.84 -38.78 54.87
CA GLY A 471 -98.87 -38.24 55.80
C GLY A 471 -97.43 -38.63 55.44
N TYR A 472 -97.18 -39.90 55.12
CA TYR A 472 -95.86 -40.36 54.67
C TYR A 472 -95.42 -39.73 53.33
N PHE A 473 -96.35 -39.52 52.40
CA PHE A 473 -96.03 -38.82 51.14
C PHE A 473 -95.68 -37.34 51.35
N GLN A 474 -96.38 -36.64 52.25
CA GLN A 474 -96.07 -35.24 52.58
C GLN A 474 -94.69 -35.11 53.27
N GLU A 475 -94.37 -36.05 54.17
CA GLU A 475 -93.06 -36.17 54.80
C GLU A 475 -91.97 -36.38 53.73
N ALA A 476 -92.17 -37.31 52.79
CA ALA A 476 -91.23 -37.57 51.71
C ALA A 476 -91.02 -36.35 50.80
N ASN A 477 -92.09 -35.64 50.44
CA ASN A 477 -92.02 -34.42 49.64
C ASN A 477 -91.25 -33.29 50.35
N THR A 478 -91.46 -33.13 51.66
CA THR A 478 -90.75 -32.13 52.46
C THR A 478 -89.24 -32.43 52.49
N ARG A 479 -88.88 -33.71 52.61
CA ARG A 479 -87.47 -34.16 52.59
C ARG A 479 -86.83 -34.01 51.22
N LEU A 480 -87.58 -34.24 50.13
CA LEU A 480 -87.11 -34.03 48.76
C LEU A 480 -86.84 -32.53 48.49
N ALA A 481 -87.70 -31.64 48.99
CA ALA A 481 -87.49 -30.20 48.90
C ALA A 481 -86.22 -29.75 49.63
N ALA A 482 -85.94 -30.33 50.81
CA ALA A 482 -84.68 -30.06 51.52
C ALA A 482 -83.45 -30.52 50.72
N LEU A 483 -83.49 -31.70 50.08
CA LEU A 483 -82.41 -32.17 49.20
C LEU A 483 -82.15 -31.21 48.04
N GLN A 484 -83.19 -30.70 47.39
CA GLN A 484 -83.04 -29.73 46.30
C GLN A 484 -82.34 -28.46 46.77
N SER A 485 -82.70 -27.95 47.96
CA SER A 485 -82.05 -26.78 48.54
C SER A 485 -80.55 -27.00 48.77
N TYR A 486 -80.12 -28.19 49.20
CA TYR A 486 -78.70 -28.50 49.36
C TYR A 486 -77.95 -28.57 48.02
N ILE A 487 -78.60 -29.11 46.97
CA ILE A 487 -78.03 -29.15 45.62
C ILE A 487 -77.82 -27.72 45.08
N ASP A 488 -78.80 -26.84 45.30
CA ASP A 488 -78.72 -25.45 44.85
C ASP A 488 -77.58 -24.69 45.56
N HIS A 489 -77.40 -24.90 46.87
CA HIS A 489 -76.25 -24.34 47.60
C HIS A 489 -74.91 -24.86 47.07
N ALA A 490 -74.79 -26.16 46.78
CA ALA A 490 -73.58 -26.73 46.18
C ALA A 490 -73.27 -26.10 44.81
N GLY A 491 -74.30 -25.86 43.99
CA GLY A 491 -74.16 -25.17 42.71
C GLY A 491 -73.63 -23.73 42.84
N GLN A 492 -74.05 -23.00 43.87
CA GLN A 492 -73.53 -21.65 44.15
C GLN A 492 -72.03 -21.66 44.49
N PHE A 493 -71.56 -22.64 45.26
CA PHE A 493 -70.13 -22.78 45.56
C PHE A 493 -69.29 -23.10 44.31
N VAL A 494 -69.80 -23.93 43.41
CA VAL A 494 -69.13 -24.21 42.12
C VAL A 494 -69.00 -22.92 41.29
N ASN A 495 -70.05 -22.09 41.24
CA ASN A 495 -70.00 -20.82 40.54
C ASN A 495 -68.95 -19.89 41.14
N ILE A 496 -68.88 -19.77 42.47
CA ILE A 496 -67.85 -18.96 43.17
C ILE A 496 -66.43 -19.45 42.83
N ALA A 497 -66.21 -20.76 42.82
CA ALA A 497 -64.92 -21.34 42.47
C ALA A 497 -64.53 -21.02 41.01
N GLN A 498 -65.49 -21.08 40.08
CA GLN A 498 -65.25 -20.71 38.68
C GLN A 498 -64.86 -19.23 38.52
N THR A 499 -65.43 -18.33 39.33
CA THR A 499 -65.04 -16.91 39.32
C THR A 499 -63.60 -16.70 39.75
N PHE A 500 -63.13 -17.42 40.79
CA PHE A 500 -61.73 -17.35 41.22
C PHE A 500 -60.77 -17.87 40.14
N VAL A 501 -61.13 -18.96 39.45
CA VAL A 501 -60.33 -19.49 38.34
C VAL A 501 -60.26 -18.49 37.18
N ALA A 502 -61.38 -17.84 36.85
CA ALA A 502 -61.41 -16.81 35.81
C ALA A 502 -60.53 -15.61 36.17
N GLU A 503 -60.56 -15.15 37.42
CA GLU A 503 -59.70 -14.07 37.90
C GLU A 503 -58.22 -14.44 37.86
N ALA A 504 -57.87 -15.66 38.30
CA ALA A 504 -56.50 -16.17 38.22
C ALA A 504 -55.98 -16.19 36.78
N ASN A 505 -56.79 -16.68 35.83
CA ASN A 505 -56.45 -16.66 34.40
C ASN A 505 -56.26 -15.24 33.86
N GLY A 506 -57.13 -14.30 34.26
CA GLY A 506 -56.98 -12.88 33.89
C GLY A 506 -55.65 -12.29 34.37
N ARG A 507 -55.25 -12.58 35.60
CA ARG A 507 -53.98 -12.13 36.18
C ARG A 507 -52.77 -12.78 35.50
N THR A 508 -52.84 -14.07 35.16
CA THR A 508 -51.80 -14.76 34.36
C THR A 508 -51.61 -14.10 33.00
N ASN A 509 -52.70 -13.70 32.33
CA ASN A 509 -52.61 -12.99 31.05
C ASN A 509 -51.90 -11.65 31.17
N VAL A 510 -52.21 -10.86 32.22
CA VAL A 510 -51.52 -9.59 32.48
C VAL A 510 -50.02 -9.78 32.71
N ILE A 511 -49.63 -10.81 33.48
CA ILE A 511 -48.22 -11.17 33.66
C ILE A 511 -47.57 -11.53 32.32
N GLY A 512 -48.26 -12.30 31.47
CA GLY A 512 -47.78 -12.62 30.13
C GLY A 512 -47.52 -11.39 29.26
N THR A 513 -48.39 -10.38 29.33
CA THR A 513 -48.21 -9.10 28.64
C THR A 513 -46.95 -8.37 29.12
N TYR A 514 -46.74 -8.25 30.43
CA TYR A 514 -45.53 -7.60 30.97
C TYR A 514 -44.24 -8.33 30.61
N ILE A 515 -44.25 -9.66 30.59
CA ILE A 515 -43.09 -10.46 30.14
C ILE A 515 -42.76 -10.16 28.68
N ASN A 516 -43.78 -10.07 27.81
CA ASN A 516 -43.58 -9.73 26.40
C ASN A 516 -43.01 -8.32 26.22
N GLU A 517 -43.54 -7.32 26.93
CA GLU A 517 -43.00 -5.95 26.90
C GLU A 517 -41.54 -5.91 27.36
N SER A 518 -41.21 -6.61 28.45
CA SER A 518 -39.82 -6.74 28.92
C SER A 518 -38.90 -7.36 27.86
N GLY A 519 -39.37 -8.41 27.16
CA GLY A 519 -38.64 -9.01 26.04
C GLY A 519 -38.38 -8.03 24.89
N GLN A 520 -39.34 -7.16 24.57
CA GLN A 520 -39.15 -6.12 23.56
C GLN A 520 -38.07 -5.11 23.97
N TYR A 521 -38.03 -4.70 25.24
CA TYR A 521 -37.00 -3.80 25.75
C TYR A 521 -35.59 -4.40 25.67
N VAL A 522 -35.45 -5.68 26.01
CA VAL A 522 -34.17 -6.40 25.87
C VAL A 522 -33.73 -6.43 24.40
N ASN A 523 -34.66 -6.66 23.47
CA ASN A 523 -34.34 -6.67 22.04
C ASN A 523 -33.87 -5.30 21.53
N ILE A 524 -34.52 -4.21 21.97
CA ILE A 524 -34.10 -2.84 21.64
C ILE A 524 -32.71 -2.55 22.19
N ALA A 525 -32.43 -2.91 23.45
CA ALA A 525 -31.12 -2.74 24.05
C ALA A 525 -30.02 -3.49 23.29
N ASN A 526 -30.30 -4.74 22.88
CA ASN A 526 -29.39 -5.53 22.05
C ASN A 526 -29.14 -4.88 20.68
N SER A 527 -30.15 -4.27 20.07
CA SER A 527 -29.99 -3.53 18.81
C SER A 527 -29.03 -2.36 18.95
N PHE A 528 -29.14 -1.57 20.01
CA PHE A 528 -28.20 -0.47 20.26
C PHE A 528 -26.79 -0.96 20.56
N ALA A 529 -26.64 -2.06 21.30
CA ALA A 529 -25.34 -2.66 21.57
C ALA A 529 -24.66 -3.14 20.27
N ASN A 530 -25.41 -3.77 19.36
CA ASN A 530 -24.90 -4.22 18.06
C ASN A 530 -24.47 -3.04 17.17
N GLU A 531 -25.26 -1.96 17.13
CA GLU A 531 -24.92 -0.75 16.38
C GLU A 531 -23.63 -0.09 16.94
N ALA A 532 -23.50 -0.02 18.26
CA ALA A 532 -22.29 0.49 18.90
C ALA A 532 -21.05 -0.37 18.56
N ALA A 533 -21.19 -1.70 18.58
CA ALA A 533 -20.13 -2.61 18.17
C ALA A 533 -19.71 -2.39 16.71
N SER A 534 -20.67 -2.25 15.79
CA SER A 534 -20.39 -1.97 14.38
C SER A 534 -19.64 -0.64 14.18
N ARG A 535 -19.99 0.39 14.95
CA ARG A 535 -19.31 1.70 14.91
C ARG A 535 -17.89 1.64 15.45
N ILE A 536 -17.67 0.86 16.52
CA ILE A 536 -16.33 0.61 17.07
C ILE A 536 -15.45 -0.12 16.03
N ASP A 537 -16.00 -1.08 15.30
CA ASP A 537 -15.27 -1.79 14.25
C ASP A 537 -14.87 -0.85 13.10
N LEU A 538 -15.77 0.03 12.65
CA LEU A 538 -15.46 1.04 11.63
C LEU A 538 -14.32 1.98 12.09
N LEU A 539 -14.37 2.43 13.35
CA LEU A 539 -13.31 3.25 13.94
C LEU A 539 -11.97 2.51 13.94
N ARG A 540 -11.96 1.20 14.24
CA ARG A 540 -10.74 0.37 14.21
C ARG A 540 -10.17 0.29 12.80
N THR A 541 -11.01 0.20 11.77
CA THR A 541 -10.57 0.22 10.36
C THR A 541 -9.91 1.55 10.00
N TYR A 542 -10.49 2.69 10.38
CA TYR A 542 -9.86 4.00 10.12
C TYR A 542 -8.53 4.17 10.84
N ILE A 543 -8.40 3.69 12.08
CA ILE A 543 -7.13 3.69 12.82
C ILE A 543 -6.08 2.86 12.09
N GLN A 544 -6.42 1.67 11.58
CA GLN A 544 -5.50 0.84 10.81
C GLN A 544 -5.05 1.52 9.51
N GLN A 545 -5.95 2.16 8.77
CA GLN A 545 -5.59 2.93 7.58
C GLN A 545 -4.63 4.08 7.90
N SER A 546 -4.88 4.82 9.00
CA SER A 546 -3.98 5.87 9.45
C SER A 546 -2.58 5.33 9.80
N GLN A 547 -2.49 4.15 10.41
CA GLN A 547 -1.21 3.51 10.71
C GLN A 547 -0.45 3.14 9.43
N GLN A 548 -1.14 2.63 8.40
CA GLN A 548 -0.53 2.34 7.10
C GLN A 548 0.01 3.60 6.41
N TYR A 549 -0.71 4.72 6.48
CA TYR A 549 -0.19 6.00 5.96
C TYR A 549 1.06 6.47 6.71
N ILE A 550 1.13 6.31 8.03
CA ILE A 550 2.32 6.61 8.83
C ILE A 550 3.51 5.75 8.39
N GLU A 551 3.29 4.45 8.14
CA GLU A 551 4.33 3.54 7.64
C GLU A 551 4.87 3.98 6.27
N ILE A 552 3.99 4.37 5.35
CA ILE A 552 4.39 4.89 4.03
C ILE A 552 5.23 6.17 4.17
N VAL A 553 4.81 7.11 5.03
CA VAL A 553 5.56 8.35 5.29
C VAL A 553 6.93 8.05 5.89
N ASN A 554 7.03 7.11 6.83
CA ASN A 554 8.30 6.68 7.40
C ASN A 554 9.20 6.03 6.33
N GLY A 555 8.63 5.32 5.36
CA GLY A 555 9.36 4.80 4.20
C GLY A 555 10.00 5.92 3.36
N PHE A 556 9.24 6.96 3.03
CA PHE A 556 9.78 8.11 2.29
C PHE A 556 10.83 8.89 3.08
N LEU A 557 10.65 9.05 4.40
CA LEU A 557 11.66 9.66 5.27
C LEU A 557 12.96 8.85 5.30
N GLY A 558 12.86 7.51 5.37
CA GLY A 558 14.02 6.63 5.30
C GLY A 558 14.77 6.75 3.97
N GLU A 559 14.06 6.82 2.85
CA GLU A 559 14.68 7.04 1.55
C GLU A 559 15.35 8.42 1.44
N ALA A 560 14.70 9.47 1.96
CA ALA A 560 15.30 10.81 2.01
C ALA A 560 16.58 10.84 2.86
N GLN A 561 16.59 10.17 4.02
CA GLN A 561 17.78 10.05 4.87
C GLN A 561 18.93 9.31 4.17
N ALA A 562 18.63 8.20 3.47
CA ALA A 562 19.64 7.47 2.71
C ALA A 562 20.27 8.36 1.61
N ARG A 563 19.45 9.12 0.90
CA ARG A 563 19.90 10.06 -0.14
C ARG A 563 20.76 11.20 0.41
N LEU A 564 20.41 11.73 1.58
CA LEU A 564 21.25 12.71 2.29
C LEU A 564 22.62 12.10 2.65
N GLY A 565 22.65 10.86 3.11
CA GLY A 565 23.91 10.14 3.36
C GLY A 565 24.79 9.98 2.11
N ASP A 566 24.18 9.72 0.95
CA ASP A 566 24.92 9.70 -0.32
C ASP A 566 25.50 11.07 -0.69
N ILE A 567 24.75 12.15 -0.48
CA ILE A 567 25.23 13.53 -0.70
C ILE A 567 26.44 13.82 0.20
N ASP A 568 26.35 13.50 1.48
CA ASP A 568 27.47 13.69 2.42
C ASP A 568 28.72 12.90 2.00
N ARG A 569 28.55 11.67 1.50
CA ARG A 569 29.66 10.87 0.96
C ARG A 569 30.29 11.53 -0.27
N TYR A 570 29.49 11.98 -1.23
CA TYR A 570 30.01 12.66 -2.42
C TYR A 570 30.69 13.99 -2.10
N LEU A 571 30.21 14.73 -1.08
CA LEU A 571 30.88 15.93 -0.59
C LEU A 571 32.25 15.61 0.03
N ALA A 572 32.35 14.54 0.83
CA ALA A 572 33.61 14.09 1.39
C ALA A 572 34.62 13.66 0.32
N GLU A 573 34.17 12.92 -0.70
CA GLU A 573 35.00 12.56 -1.87
C GLU A 573 35.48 13.81 -2.63
N ALA A 574 34.61 14.81 -2.84
CA ALA A 574 34.96 16.06 -3.49
C ALA A 574 36.01 16.88 -2.70
N GLU A 575 35.94 16.87 -1.37
CA GLU A 575 36.93 17.52 -0.50
C GLU A 575 38.31 16.86 -0.61
N GLN A 576 38.37 15.53 -0.70
CA GLN A 576 39.62 14.79 -0.93
C GLN A 576 40.25 15.18 -2.27
N TYR A 577 39.49 15.14 -3.37
CA TYR A 577 40.00 15.54 -4.68
C TYR A 577 40.44 17.01 -4.73
N SER A 578 39.71 17.91 -4.07
CA SER A 578 40.11 19.32 -3.96
C SER A 578 41.50 19.46 -3.29
N THR A 579 41.74 18.68 -2.24
CA THR A 579 43.03 18.64 -1.53
C THR A 579 44.15 18.12 -2.45
N GLU A 580 43.90 17.06 -3.21
CA GLU A 580 44.86 16.49 -4.17
C GLU A 580 45.19 17.47 -5.31
N ILE A 581 44.20 18.20 -5.82
CA ILE A 581 44.40 19.25 -6.84
C ILE A 581 45.29 20.37 -6.30
N MET A 582 45.05 20.83 -5.06
CA MET A 582 45.88 21.88 -4.45
C MET A 582 47.34 21.42 -4.32
N LEU A 583 47.58 20.20 -3.84
CA LEU A 583 48.92 19.62 -3.76
C LEU A 583 49.58 19.50 -5.14
N SER A 584 48.82 19.10 -6.16
CA SER A 584 49.31 18.96 -7.53
C SER A 584 49.67 20.31 -8.15
N LEU A 585 48.85 21.34 -7.93
CA LEU A 585 49.15 22.70 -8.40
C LEU A 585 50.39 23.28 -7.70
N GLU A 586 50.54 23.07 -6.40
CA GLU A 586 51.73 23.48 -5.65
C GLU A 586 53.00 22.79 -6.19
N LEU A 587 52.89 21.51 -6.53
CA LEU A 587 53.99 20.76 -7.15
C LEU A 587 54.32 21.29 -8.56
N SER A 588 53.30 21.60 -9.37
CA SER A 588 53.48 22.23 -10.69
C SER A 588 54.23 23.56 -10.58
N ASP A 589 53.83 24.43 -9.64
CA ASP A 589 54.48 25.72 -9.45
C ASP A 589 55.93 25.58 -9.00
N ARG A 590 56.24 24.60 -8.14
CA ARG A 590 57.63 24.26 -7.78
C ARG A 590 58.45 23.86 -9.00
N TYR A 591 57.93 22.95 -9.84
CA TYR A 591 58.61 22.56 -11.08
C TYR A 591 58.80 23.73 -12.04
N ARG A 592 57.79 24.59 -12.20
CA ARG A 592 57.87 25.78 -13.05
C ARG A 592 58.91 26.78 -12.54
N SER A 593 58.96 27.02 -11.23
CA SER A 593 59.95 27.94 -10.62
C SER A 593 61.37 27.45 -10.88
N GLN A 594 61.64 26.18 -10.57
CA GLN A 594 62.95 25.56 -10.80
C GLN A 594 63.33 25.55 -12.29
N ALA A 595 62.36 25.29 -13.17
CA ALA A 595 62.58 25.35 -14.62
C ALA A 595 62.98 26.75 -15.10
N ILE A 596 62.34 27.81 -14.58
CA ILE A 596 62.67 29.19 -14.92
C ILE A 596 64.10 29.53 -14.48
N GLU A 597 64.50 29.10 -13.28
CA GLU A 597 65.86 29.31 -12.76
C GLU A 597 66.90 28.65 -13.69
N TYR A 598 66.76 27.35 -13.96
CA TYR A 598 67.67 26.60 -14.83
C TYR A 598 67.76 27.19 -16.24
N ARG A 599 66.61 27.56 -16.84
CA ARG A 599 66.60 28.19 -18.16
C ARG A 599 67.27 29.55 -18.14
N THR A 600 67.00 30.38 -17.12
CA THR A 600 67.56 31.73 -17.02
C THR A 600 69.07 31.67 -16.87
N GLU A 601 69.58 30.76 -16.06
CA GLU A 601 71.01 30.51 -15.89
C GLU A 601 71.65 30.04 -17.20
N ALA A 602 71.09 29.01 -17.86
CA ALA A 602 71.60 28.53 -19.14
C ALA A 602 71.60 29.63 -20.22
N TRP A 603 70.54 30.42 -20.30
CA TRP A 603 70.43 31.53 -21.26
C TRP A 603 71.37 32.69 -20.94
N SER A 604 71.64 32.96 -19.66
CA SER A 604 72.62 33.96 -19.24
C SER A 604 74.01 33.55 -19.70
N ILE A 605 74.39 32.29 -19.45
CA ILE A 605 75.62 31.69 -20.00
C ILE A 605 75.60 31.86 -21.52
N TRP A 606 74.45 31.65 -22.17
CA TRP A 606 74.40 31.67 -23.62
C TRP A 606 74.61 33.01 -24.32
N ARG A 607 74.17 34.09 -23.68
CA ARG A 607 74.24 35.45 -24.23
C ARG A 607 75.60 36.09 -24.01
N ASP A 608 76.26 35.81 -22.89
CA ASP A 608 77.53 36.46 -22.55
C ASP A 608 78.72 35.76 -23.21
N LYS A 609 79.03 36.19 -24.44
CA LYS A 609 80.23 35.77 -25.20
C LYS A 609 81.54 35.87 -24.41
N ALA A 610 81.63 36.78 -23.44
CA ALA A 610 82.84 36.98 -22.63
C ALA A 610 82.99 35.97 -21.50
N GLN A 611 81.89 35.48 -20.90
CA GLN A 611 81.95 34.39 -19.92
C GLN A 611 82.43 33.07 -20.52
N TYR A 612 82.23 32.87 -21.84
CA TYR A 612 82.70 31.66 -22.54
C TYR A 612 84.19 31.64 -22.85
N ILE A 613 84.80 32.82 -23.02
CA ILE A 613 86.25 32.94 -23.17
C ILE A 613 86.80 33.09 -21.76
N GLY A 614 86.71 32.03 -20.95
CA GLY A 614 87.35 31.98 -19.64
C GLY A 614 88.77 32.49 -19.81
N GLU A 615 89.18 33.50 -19.03
CA GLU A 615 90.42 34.28 -19.12
C GLU A 615 91.59 33.56 -19.82
N TYR A 616 91.56 33.48 -21.14
CA TYR A 616 92.71 33.05 -21.93
C TYR A 616 93.70 34.22 -22.10
N SER A 617 93.43 35.37 -21.48
CA SER A 617 94.33 36.51 -21.46
C SER A 617 95.44 36.33 -20.43
N THR A 618 96.62 36.00 -20.95
CA THR A 618 97.97 36.38 -20.49
C THR A 618 98.73 35.54 -19.47
N SER A 619 98.12 34.70 -18.63
CA SER A 619 98.91 33.97 -17.61
C SER A 619 99.70 32.75 -18.15
N SER A 620 99.30 32.18 -19.29
CA SER A 620 99.89 30.93 -19.81
C SER A 620 101.13 31.12 -20.72
N ARG A 621 101.40 32.32 -21.24
CA ARG A 621 102.60 32.56 -22.09
C ARG A 621 103.89 32.85 -21.32
N LEU A 622 103.85 33.01 -19.99
CA LEU A 622 105.03 33.29 -19.16
C LEU A 622 105.68 32.07 -18.52
N GLN A 623 105.09 30.87 -18.63
CA GLN A 623 105.63 29.66 -17.99
C GLN A 623 106.41 28.72 -18.93
N MET A 624 106.51 29.04 -20.23
CA MET A 624 107.27 28.26 -21.22
C MET A 624 108.63 28.88 -21.60
N ALA A 625 109.10 29.89 -20.86
CA ALA A 625 110.40 30.54 -21.07
C ALA A 625 111.35 30.48 -19.86
N GLN A 626 111.14 29.56 -18.92
CA GLN A 626 112.10 29.25 -17.84
C GLN A 626 112.29 27.74 -17.69
N SER A 627 112.86 27.12 -18.71
CA SER A 627 113.68 25.91 -18.55
C SER A 627 114.71 25.84 -19.69
N VAL A 628 115.79 26.60 -19.52
CA VAL A 628 117.11 26.27 -20.05
C VAL A 628 118.01 26.06 -18.85
#